data_AF-A0A7S0WCP0-F1
#
_entry.id   AF-A0A7S0WCP0-F1
#
_cell.length_a   1.000
_cell.length_b   1.000
_cell.length_c   1.000
_cell.angle_alpha   90.00
_cell.angle_beta   90.00
_cell.angle_gamma   90.00
#
_symmetry.space_group_name_H-M   'P 1'
#
loop_
_entity.id
_entity.type
_entity.pdbx_description
1 polymer ?
#
loop_
_entity_poly.entity_id
_entity_poly.type
_entity_poly.pdbx_seq_one_letter_code
_entity_poly.pdbx_strand_id
1 'polypeptide(L)'
;DSVHQLVAPVPAIEAPGRPEYKMAAPLQARQRAVLEAYNPHVVHVAAPDMLGHSAVRWAAEVGACSVCSYHTAFDTYLQYYRVSLLTSPLRHLLSGFYQLCDVVAVPTYAAAEHLHSIGVPGEKMGFFP
;
A
#
# COMPACT_ATOMS: atom_id res chain seq x y z
N ASP A 1 21.61 19.20 -3.53
CA ASP A 1 20.70 19.61 -4.61
C ASP A 1 20.15 18.52 -5.51
N SER A 2 20.66 17.27 -5.46
CA SER A 2 20.14 16.11 -6.22
C SER A 2 18.93 15.41 -5.57
N VAL A 3 18.76 15.48 -4.24
CA VAL A 3 17.65 14.81 -3.53
C VAL A 3 16.29 15.39 -3.90
N HIS A 4 16.20 16.70 -4.14
CA HIS A 4 14.94 17.35 -4.56
C HIS A 4 14.47 16.93 -5.96
N GLN A 5 15.35 16.41 -6.83
CA GLN A 5 14.96 15.90 -8.14
C GLN A 5 14.23 14.55 -8.07
N LEU A 6 14.39 13.79 -6.98
CA LEU A 6 13.77 12.48 -6.79
C LEU A 6 12.44 12.53 -6.02
N VAL A 7 11.97 13.72 -5.66
CA VAL A 7 10.72 13.92 -4.93
C VAL A 7 9.68 14.54 -5.86
N ALA A 8 8.56 13.85 -6.03
CA ALA A 8 7.44 14.33 -6.83
C ALA A 8 6.16 14.38 -5.97
N PRO A 9 5.51 15.56 -5.83
CA PRO A 9 4.26 15.64 -5.08
C PRO A 9 3.16 14.88 -5.82
N VAL A 10 2.26 14.24 -5.09
CA VAL A 10 1.09 13.55 -5.63
C VAL A 10 -0.16 14.38 -5.29
N PRO A 11 -1.11 14.57 -6.21
CA PRO A 11 -2.33 15.30 -5.89
C PRO A 11 -3.12 14.66 -4.75
N ALA A 12 -3.69 15.52 -3.92
CA ALA A 12 -4.57 15.12 -2.83
C ALA A 12 -6.02 15.03 -3.33
N ILE A 13 -6.68 13.93 -2.98
CA ILE A 13 -8.11 13.69 -3.26
C ILE A 13 -8.85 13.70 -1.92
N GLU A 14 -9.95 14.43 -1.86
CA GLU A 14 -10.77 14.52 -0.65
C GLU A 14 -11.51 13.21 -0.40
N ALA A 15 -11.50 12.74 0.84
CA ALA A 15 -12.29 11.58 1.20
C ALA A 15 -13.79 11.92 1.14
N PRO A 16 -14.64 11.05 0.55
CA PRO A 16 -16.09 11.28 0.48
C PRO A 16 -16.69 11.51 1.87
N GLY A 17 -17.42 12.62 2.04
CA GLY A 17 -18.04 12.99 3.32
C GLY A 17 -17.08 13.45 4.42
N ARG A 18 -15.77 13.55 4.11
CA ARG A 18 -14.69 13.91 5.04
C ARG A 18 -13.59 14.71 4.32
N PRO A 19 -13.89 15.94 3.85
CA PRO A 19 -12.96 16.73 3.03
C PRO A 19 -11.66 17.12 3.76
N GLU A 20 -11.65 17.07 5.09
CA GLU A 20 -10.47 17.24 5.93
C GLU A 20 -9.46 16.09 5.79
N TYR A 21 -9.91 14.90 5.39
CA TYR A 21 -9.05 13.76 5.10
C TYR A 21 -8.66 13.76 3.62
N LYS A 22 -7.35 13.65 3.37
CA LYS A 22 -6.78 13.62 2.02
C LYS A 22 -6.19 12.24 1.73
N MET A 23 -6.56 11.68 0.59
CA MET A 23 -6.00 10.46 0.02
C MET A 23 -5.04 10.84 -1.11
N ALA A 24 -3.96 10.07 -1.30
CA ALA A 24 -3.05 10.29 -2.41
C ALA A 24 -3.67 9.78 -3.72
N ALA A 25 -3.60 10.58 -4.79
CA ALA A 25 -3.99 10.13 -6.13
C ALA A 25 -3.10 8.99 -6.64
N PRO A 26 -3.52 8.22 -7.66
CA PRO A 26 -2.65 7.23 -8.29
C PRO A 26 -1.44 7.90 -8.95
N LEU A 27 -0.37 7.13 -9.20
CA LEU A 27 0.80 7.57 -9.96
C LEU A 27 0.38 8.20 -11.30
N GLN A 28 0.83 9.44 -11.54
CA GLN A 28 0.61 10.16 -12.78
C GLN A 28 1.89 10.18 -13.62
N ALA A 29 1.80 10.66 -14.86
CA ALA A 29 2.93 10.71 -15.78
C ALA A 29 4.17 11.40 -15.18
N ARG A 30 3.97 12.48 -14.41
CA ARG A 30 5.08 13.20 -13.76
C ARG A 30 5.81 12.33 -12.73
N GLN A 31 5.10 11.60 -11.86
CA GLN A 31 5.74 10.75 -10.85
C GLN A 31 6.40 9.55 -11.51
N ARG A 32 5.76 8.95 -12.52
CA ARG A 32 6.35 7.86 -13.32
C ARG A 32 7.66 8.30 -13.96
N ALA A 33 7.72 9.47 -14.58
CA ALA A 33 8.96 9.98 -15.19
C ALA A 33 10.09 10.17 -14.17
N VAL A 34 9.79 10.62 -12.94
CA VAL A 34 10.79 10.73 -11.86
C VAL A 34 11.27 9.34 -11.41
N LEU A 35 10.36 8.39 -11.25
CA LEU A 35 10.70 7.02 -10.89
C LEU A 35 11.49 6.30 -12.00
N GLU A 36 11.13 6.49 -13.26
CA GLU A 36 11.85 5.96 -14.43
C GLU A 36 13.27 6.52 -14.53
N ALA A 37 13.44 7.83 -14.30
CA ALA A 37 14.76 8.45 -14.26
C ALA A 37 15.62 7.94 -13.10
N TYR A 38 14.99 7.57 -11.98
CA TYR A 38 15.67 6.95 -10.84
C TYR A 38 16.05 5.48 -11.08
N ASN A 39 15.28 4.75 -11.90
CA ASN A 39 15.46 3.33 -12.22
C ASN A 39 15.55 2.42 -10.97
N PRO A 40 14.49 2.35 -10.12
CA PRO A 40 14.51 1.60 -8.88
C PRO A 40 14.51 0.09 -9.13
N HIS A 41 15.33 -0.63 -8.35
CA HIS A 41 15.22 -2.09 -8.23
C HIS A 41 14.11 -2.52 -7.26
N VAL A 42 13.73 -1.61 -6.34
CA VAL A 42 12.73 -1.84 -5.30
C VAL A 42 11.80 -0.65 -5.21
N VAL A 43 10.50 -0.92 -5.16
CA VAL A 43 9.44 0.06 -4.92
C VAL A 43 8.80 -0.26 -3.57
N HIS A 44 9.02 0.61 -2.59
CA HIS A 44 8.43 0.48 -1.26
C HIS A 44 7.14 1.30 -1.15
N VAL A 45 6.07 0.71 -0.63
CA VAL A 45 4.79 1.36 -0.39
C VAL A 45 4.38 1.20 1.07
N ALA A 46 3.83 2.27 1.65
CA ALA A 46 3.50 2.30 3.07
C ALA A 46 2.02 2.04 3.39
N ALA A 47 1.15 1.99 2.38
CA ALA A 47 -0.30 1.87 2.59
C ALA A 47 -1.02 1.19 1.41
N PRO A 48 -2.15 0.51 1.69
CA PRO A 48 -3.09 -0.02 0.69
C PRO A 48 -4.01 1.08 0.16
N ASP A 49 -3.44 2.19 -0.34
CA ASP A 49 -4.19 3.32 -0.89
C ASP A 49 -4.09 3.37 -2.43
N MET A 50 -4.73 4.38 -3.04
CA MET A 50 -4.75 4.53 -4.49
C MET A 50 -3.35 4.69 -5.09
N LEU A 51 -2.46 5.41 -4.41
CA LEU A 51 -1.07 5.56 -4.81
C LEU A 51 -0.33 4.22 -4.72
N GLY A 52 -0.42 3.55 -3.57
CA GLY A 52 0.18 2.24 -3.32
C GLY A 52 -0.23 1.20 -4.36
N HIS A 53 -1.54 1.08 -4.66
CA HIS A 53 -2.04 0.19 -5.70
C HIS A 53 -1.41 0.47 -7.07
N SER A 54 -1.34 1.74 -7.46
CA SER A 54 -0.75 2.12 -8.74
C SER A 54 0.77 1.95 -8.79
N ALA A 55 1.46 2.13 -7.65
CA ALA A 55 2.90 1.97 -7.53
C ALA A 55 3.32 0.50 -7.57
N VAL A 56 2.59 -0.39 -6.91
CA VAL A 56 2.82 -1.84 -6.99
C VAL A 56 2.61 -2.35 -8.42
N ARG A 57 1.55 -1.89 -9.09
CA ARG A 57 1.31 -2.23 -10.50
C ARG A 57 2.43 -1.71 -11.41
N TRP A 58 2.85 -0.46 -11.21
CA TRP A 58 3.95 0.12 -11.98
C TRP A 58 5.27 -0.62 -11.73
N ALA A 59 5.56 -1.03 -10.49
CA ALA A 59 6.73 -1.84 -10.17
C ALA A 59 6.76 -3.15 -10.98
N ALA A 60 5.61 -3.83 -11.06
CA ALA A 60 5.47 -5.03 -11.89
C ALA A 60 5.65 -4.73 -13.39
N GLU A 61 5.15 -3.60 -13.89
CA GLU A 61 5.33 -3.16 -15.30
C GLU A 61 6.81 -2.99 -15.67
N VAL A 62 7.64 -2.52 -14.73
CA VAL A 62 9.07 -2.23 -14.96
C VAL A 62 10.02 -3.30 -14.42
N GLY A 63 9.49 -4.39 -13.85
CA GLY A 63 10.28 -5.49 -13.29
C GLY A 63 10.99 -5.17 -11.96
N ALA A 64 10.54 -4.15 -11.24
CA ALA A 64 11.04 -3.82 -9.90
C ALA A 64 10.32 -4.63 -8.82
N CYS A 65 11.04 -5.00 -7.74
CA CYS A 65 10.46 -5.70 -6.61
C CYS A 65 9.60 -4.74 -5.75
N SER A 66 8.35 -5.10 -5.51
CA SER A 66 7.42 -4.34 -4.68
C SER A 66 7.42 -4.81 -3.24
N VAL A 67 7.66 -3.89 -2.30
CA VAL A 67 7.62 -4.17 -0.86
C VAL A 67 6.57 -3.29 -0.21
N CYS A 68 5.64 -3.88 0.54
CA CYS A 68 4.71 -3.11 1.37
C CYS A 68 4.98 -3.34 2.85
N SER A 69 5.03 -2.28 3.66
CA SER A 69 5.05 -2.43 5.11
C SER A 69 3.64 -2.44 5.71
N TYR A 70 3.36 -3.45 6.52
CA TYR A 70 2.12 -3.58 7.27
C TYR A 70 2.21 -2.87 8.63
N HIS A 71 1.59 -1.70 8.73
CA HIS A 71 1.60 -0.89 9.97
C HIS A 71 0.23 -0.63 10.57
N THR A 72 -0.84 -0.70 9.75
CA THR A 72 -2.20 -0.35 10.18
C THR A 72 -3.17 -1.47 9.85
N ALA A 73 -3.82 -2.02 10.88
CA ALA A 73 -4.87 -3.03 10.76
C ALA A 73 -6.23 -2.38 10.42
N PHE A 74 -6.38 -1.84 9.21
CA PHE A 74 -7.57 -1.07 8.81
C PHE A 74 -8.91 -1.80 9.03
N ASP A 75 -8.94 -3.13 8.90
CA ASP A 75 -10.17 -3.90 9.10
C ASP A 75 -10.63 -3.96 10.56
N THR A 76 -9.72 -3.84 11.53
CA THR A 76 -10.09 -3.81 12.95
C THR A 76 -10.71 -2.47 13.34
N TYR A 77 -10.38 -1.39 12.62
CA TYR A 77 -10.92 -0.04 12.88
C TYR A 77 -12.42 0.06 12.61
N LEU A 78 -12.97 -0.74 11.68
CA LEU A 78 -14.41 -0.75 11.39
C LEU A 78 -15.27 -1.19 12.59
N GLN A 79 -14.69 -1.96 13.52
CA GLN A 79 -15.36 -2.33 14.77
C GLN A 79 -15.61 -1.10 15.66
N TYR A 80 -14.67 -0.16 15.69
CA TYR A 80 -14.81 1.10 16.44
C TYR A 80 -15.88 2.02 15.84
N TYR A 81 -16.06 1.99 14.52
CA TYR A 81 -17.11 2.77 13.84
C TYR A 81 -18.48 2.09 13.84
N ARG A 82 -18.64 0.91 14.47
CA ARG A 82 -19.87 0.10 14.49
C ARG A 82 -20.39 -0.26 13.09
N VAL A 83 -19.50 -0.33 12.09
CA VAL A 83 -19.86 -0.67 10.70
C VAL A 83 -19.36 -2.07 10.34
N SER A 84 -19.69 -3.05 11.17
CA SER A 84 -19.20 -4.44 11.03
C SER A 84 -19.60 -5.10 9.71
N LEU A 85 -20.70 -4.67 9.08
CA LEU A 85 -21.15 -5.12 7.75
C LEU A 85 -20.11 -4.86 6.64
N LEU A 86 -19.22 -3.87 6.79
CA LEU A 86 -18.19 -3.55 5.80
C LEU A 86 -16.87 -4.32 6.02
N THR A 87 -16.77 -5.13 7.07
CA THR A 87 -15.54 -5.86 7.41
C THR A 87 -15.11 -6.81 6.30
N SER A 88 -16.04 -7.60 5.74
CA SER A 88 -15.71 -8.59 4.72
C SER A 88 -15.28 -7.95 3.39
N PRO A 89 -15.99 -6.94 2.84
CA PRO A 89 -15.51 -6.22 1.66
C PRO A 89 -14.14 -5.56 1.87
N LEU A 90 -13.92 -4.94 3.04
CA LEU A 90 -12.63 -4.29 3.34
C LEU A 90 -11.50 -5.33 3.43
N ARG A 91 -11.72 -6.46 4.10
CA ARG A 91 -10.73 -7.55 4.15
C ARG A 91 -10.38 -8.07 2.77
N HIS A 92 -11.37 -8.23 1.88
CA HIS A 92 -11.11 -8.65 0.50
C HIS A 92 -10.27 -7.63 -0.26
N LEU A 93 -10.56 -6.33 -0.11
CA LEU A 93 -9.77 -5.25 -0.70
C LEU A 93 -8.32 -5.25 -0.20
N LEU A 94 -8.14 -5.33 1.13
CA LEU A 94 -6.82 -5.36 1.76
C LEU A 94 -6.03 -6.60 1.34
N SER A 95 -6.67 -7.77 1.39
CA SER A 95 -6.07 -9.04 0.97
C SER A 95 -5.64 -8.99 -0.49
N GLY A 96 -6.49 -8.47 -1.37
CA GLY A 96 -6.18 -8.27 -2.78
C GLY A 96 -4.97 -7.35 -2.97
N PHE A 97 -4.87 -6.24 -2.23
CA PHE A 97 -3.70 -5.36 -2.28
C PHE A 97 -2.40 -6.07 -1.85
N TYR A 98 -2.41 -6.71 -0.68
CA TYR A 98 -1.20 -7.35 -0.15
C TYR A 98 -0.73 -8.52 -1.01
N GLN A 99 -1.66 -9.23 -1.67
CA GLN A 99 -1.32 -10.28 -2.63
C GLN A 99 -0.62 -9.76 -3.90
N LEU A 100 -0.86 -8.51 -4.28
CA LEU A 100 -0.17 -7.88 -5.42
C LEU A 100 1.30 -7.55 -5.10
N CYS A 101 1.66 -7.41 -3.83
CA CYS A 101 3.03 -7.12 -3.43
C CYS A 101 3.92 -8.36 -3.60
N ASP A 102 5.21 -8.17 -3.88
CA ASP A 102 6.18 -9.25 -3.89
C ASP A 102 6.52 -9.65 -2.44
N VAL A 103 6.72 -8.65 -1.58
CA VAL A 103 6.96 -8.84 -0.15
C VAL A 103 6.06 -7.92 0.68
N VAL A 104 5.48 -8.48 1.73
CA VAL A 104 4.76 -7.78 2.78
C VAL A 104 5.61 -7.84 4.05
N ALA A 105 6.22 -6.71 4.38
CA ALA A 105 7.00 -6.53 5.60
C ALA A 105 6.08 -6.45 6.82
N VAL A 106 6.14 -7.46 7.69
CA VAL A 106 5.33 -7.57 8.90
C VAL A 106 6.18 -7.35 10.15
N PRO A 107 5.68 -6.58 11.16
CA PRO A 107 6.48 -6.23 12.34
C PRO A 107 6.49 -7.32 13.41
N THR A 108 5.49 -8.21 13.42
CA THR A 108 5.32 -9.24 14.46
C THR A 108 4.63 -10.48 13.91
N TYR A 109 4.79 -11.62 14.60
CA TYR A 109 4.06 -12.85 14.26
C TYR A 109 2.55 -12.66 14.34
N ALA A 110 2.05 -11.88 15.31
CA ALA A 110 0.63 -11.56 15.41
C ALA A 110 0.11 -10.79 14.18
N ALA A 111 0.90 -9.88 13.62
CA ALA A 111 0.55 -9.19 12.38
C ALA A 111 0.51 -10.15 11.18
N ALA A 112 1.46 -11.08 11.10
CA ALA A 112 1.47 -12.12 10.08
C ALA A 112 0.23 -13.03 10.17
N GLU A 113 -0.11 -13.50 11.38
CA GLU A 113 -1.30 -14.31 11.63
C GLU A 113 -2.59 -13.55 11.26
N HIS A 114 -2.67 -12.26 11.58
CA HIS A 114 -3.80 -11.43 11.19
C HIS A 114 -3.94 -11.35 9.66
N LEU A 115 -2.85 -11.05 8.95
CA LEU A 115 -2.84 -11.00 7.49
C LEU A 115 -3.21 -12.35 6.86
N HIS A 116 -2.74 -13.45 7.46
CA HIS A 116 -3.10 -14.80 7.05
C HIS A 116 -4.60 -15.06 7.22
N SER A 117 -5.17 -14.63 8.35
CA SER A 117 -6.61 -14.78 8.64
C SER A 117 -7.52 -14.03 7.66
N ILE A 118 -7.01 -12.99 7.00
CA ILE A 118 -7.72 -12.24 5.95
C ILE A 118 -7.33 -12.68 4.52
N GLY A 119 -6.56 -13.76 4.38
CA GLY A 119 -6.28 -14.42 3.11
C GLY A 119 -5.00 -14.00 2.40
N VAL A 120 -4.06 -13.33 3.09
CA VAL A 120 -2.74 -13.05 2.53
C VAL A 120 -1.85 -14.29 2.67
N PRO A 121 -1.22 -14.79 1.59
CA PRO A 121 -0.35 -15.96 1.66
C PRO A 121 0.90 -15.71 2.52
N GLY A 122 1.31 -16.70 3.31
CA GLY A 122 2.43 -16.57 4.25
C GLY A 122 3.78 -16.39 3.54
N GLU A 123 3.93 -16.95 2.34
CA GLU A 123 5.13 -16.80 1.50
C GLU A 123 5.36 -15.37 1.01
N LYS A 124 4.34 -14.51 1.07
CA LYS A 124 4.48 -13.08 0.80
C LYS A 124 5.07 -12.33 1.99
N MET A 125 5.08 -12.91 3.19
CA MET A 125 5.40 -12.18 4.43
C MET A 125 6.88 -12.31 4.79
N GLY A 126 7.53 -11.16 5.00
CA GLY A 126 8.89 -11.07 5.53
C GLY A 126 8.90 -10.36 6.87
N PHE A 127 9.64 -10.88 7.85
CA PHE A 127 9.86 -10.21 9.13
C PHE A 127 11.00 -9.20 8.99
N PHE A 128 10.73 -7.95 9.36
CA PHE A 128 11.73 -6.90 9.40
C PHE A 128 11.83 -6.41 10.85
N PRO A 129 13.05 -6.42 11.44
CA PRO A 129 13.28 -6.02 12.82
C PRO A 129 13.07 -4.52 13.07
#